data_AF-M6UVM4-F1
#
_entry.id   AF-M6UVM4-F1
#
_cell.length_a   1.000
_cell.length_b   1.000
_cell.length_c   1.000
_cell.angle_alpha   90.00
_cell.angle_beta   90.00
_cell.angle_gamma   90.00
#
_symmetry.space_group_name_H-M   'P 1'
#
loop_
_entity.id
_entity.type
_entity.pdbx_description
1 polymer ?
#
loop_
_entity_poly.entity_id
_entity_poly.type
_entity_poly.pdbx_seq_one_letter_code
_entity_poly.pdbx_strand_id
1 'polypeptide(L)'
;MAYLVRSGMGGLNHPGFQYGNHNYNPQDTSINILGISNSIPGFVSYYATTNHLEDRAEIGMVIMGPQAVNNQLVRLCQTDPIVAAKVRKTVSEWKQFWPFPGAENTEWKIRITQAERDCG
;
A
#
# COMPACT_ATOMS: atom_id res chain seq x y z
N MET A 1 -13.00 -8.91 16.76
CA MET A 1 -11.87 -8.61 15.86
C MET A 1 -12.18 -8.69 14.36
N ALA A 2 -12.99 -9.63 13.86
CA ALA A 2 -13.22 -9.80 12.40
C ALA A 2 -13.93 -8.61 11.69
N TYR A 3 -14.78 -7.85 12.39
CA TYR A 3 -15.49 -6.71 11.81
C TYR A 3 -14.57 -5.53 11.44
N LEU A 4 -13.50 -5.28 12.21
CA LEU A 4 -12.55 -4.20 11.94
C LEU A 4 -11.70 -4.47 10.69
N VAL A 5 -11.40 -5.74 10.39
CA VAL A 5 -10.64 -6.13 9.19
C VAL A 5 -11.48 -5.93 7.92
N ARG A 6 -12.81 -6.14 7.99
CA ARG A 6 -13.74 -5.93 6.86
C ARG A 6 -13.99 -4.46 6.53
N SER A 7 -13.91 -3.53 7.49
CA SER A 7 -14.04 -2.08 7.25
C SER A 7 -12.71 -1.37 6.98
N GLY A 8 -11.60 -2.03 7.32
CA GLY A 8 -10.23 -1.58 7.09
C GLY A 8 -9.70 -1.89 5.70
N MET A 9 -8.41 -1.64 5.47
CA MET A 9 -7.75 -1.85 4.18
C MET A 9 -7.86 -3.31 3.68
N GLY A 10 -7.93 -4.28 4.59
CA GLY A 10 -8.16 -5.70 4.26
C GLY A 10 -9.52 -6.01 3.61
N GLY A 11 -10.52 -5.14 3.78
CA GLY A 11 -11.81 -5.25 3.09
C GLY A 11 -11.75 -4.91 1.60
N LEU A 12 -10.64 -4.35 1.12
CA LEU A 12 -10.43 -4.00 -0.29
C LEU A 12 -9.79 -5.14 -1.10
N ASN A 13 -9.33 -6.21 -0.43
CA ASN A 13 -8.69 -7.34 -1.09
C ASN A 13 -9.65 -8.07 -2.02
N HIS A 14 -9.10 -8.74 -3.03
CA HIS A 14 -9.91 -9.53 -3.95
C HIS A 14 -10.66 -10.65 -3.22
N PRO A 15 -11.84 -11.08 -3.72
CA PRO A 15 -12.62 -12.13 -3.10
C PRO A 15 -11.80 -13.41 -2.88
N GLY A 16 -11.99 -14.03 -1.72
CA GLY A 16 -11.30 -15.28 -1.35
C GLY A 16 -9.85 -15.12 -0.90
N PHE A 17 -9.25 -13.92 -0.97
CA PHE A 17 -7.91 -13.70 -0.45
C PHE A 17 -7.83 -13.95 1.06
N GLN A 18 -6.74 -14.60 1.50
CA GLN A 18 -6.41 -14.81 2.90
C GLN A 18 -4.94 -14.45 3.14
N TYR A 19 -4.72 -13.54 4.09
CA TYR A 19 -3.37 -13.21 4.55
C TYR A 19 -2.67 -14.43 5.12
N GLY A 20 -1.36 -14.52 4.89
CA GLY A 20 -0.51 -15.58 5.46
C GLY A 20 -0.75 -16.98 4.88
N ASN A 21 -1.67 -17.15 3.93
CA ASN A 21 -1.95 -18.42 3.26
C ASN A 21 -1.10 -18.64 2.00
N HIS A 22 0.02 -17.93 1.88
CA HIS A 22 0.99 -18.13 0.82
C HIS A 22 2.17 -18.85 1.47
N ASN A 23 2.68 -19.92 0.85
CA ASN A 23 3.82 -20.72 1.33
C ASN A 23 5.09 -19.87 1.35
N TYR A 24 5.16 -18.96 2.32
CA TYR A 24 6.26 -18.05 2.53
C TYR A 24 7.44 -18.86 3.06
N ASN A 25 8.41 -19.09 2.19
CA ASN A 25 9.72 -19.54 2.60
C ASN A 25 10.67 -18.33 2.53
N PRO A 26 11.12 -17.76 3.67
CA PRO A 26 12.07 -16.65 3.69
C PRO A 26 13.42 -16.98 3.04
N GLN A 27 13.70 -18.27 2.78
CA GLN A 27 14.91 -18.75 2.10
C GLN A 27 14.70 -18.93 0.58
N ASP A 28 13.46 -18.78 0.08
CA ASP A 28 13.17 -18.84 -1.34
C ASP A 28 13.54 -17.52 -2.01
N THR A 29 14.73 -17.50 -2.63
CA THR A 29 15.24 -16.33 -3.36
C THR A 29 14.66 -16.19 -4.77
N SER A 30 13.83 -17.15 -5.22
CA SER A 30 13.15 -17.05 -6.51
C SER A 30 12.06 -15.98 -6.52
N ILE A 31 11.59 -15.59 -5.33
CA ILE A 31 10.61 -14.52 -5.13
C ILE A 31 11.34 -13.33 -4.48
N ASN A 32 11.36 -12.19 -5.17
CA ASN A 32 11.80 -10.95 -4.54
C ASN A 32 10.73 -10.44 -3.56
N ILE A 33 10.79 -10.95 -2.33
CA ILE A 33 9.78 -10.77 -1.29
C ILE A 33 9.53 -9.29 -0.98
N LEU A 34 10.61 -8.51 -0.88
CA LEU A 34 10.59 -7.06 -0.61
C LEU A 34 10.50 -6.23 -1.90
N GLY A 35 10.61 -6.88 -3.05
CA GLY A 35 10.54 -6.23 -4.35
C GLY A 35 9.12 -5.77 -4.64
N ILE A 36 9.01 -4.50 -5.05
CA ILE A 36 7.77 -3.93 -5.57
C ILE A 36 7.50 -4.56 -6.93
N SER A 37 6.77 -5.67 -6.90
CA SER A 37 6.58 -6.58 -8.04
C SER A 37 5.12 -6.79 -8.38
N ASN A 38 4.19 -6.47 -7.46
CA ASN A 38 2.76 -6.75 -7.61
C ASN A 38 2.46 -8.19 -8.07
N SER A 39 3.28 -9.14 -7.59
CA SER A 39 3.19 -10.58 -7.92
C SER A 39 1.84 -11.20 -7.54
N ILE A 40 1.12 -10.59 -6.59
CA ILE A 40 -0.26 -10.94 -6.24
C ILE A 40 -1.13 -9.69 -6.45
N PRO A 41 -2.21 -9.76 -7.25
CA PRO A 41 -3.10 -8.63 -7.48
C PRO A 41 -3.61 -8.03 -6.16
N GLY A 42 -3.55 -6.71 -6.06
CA GLY A 42 -3.92 -5.92 -4.90
C GLY A 42 -2.81 -5.68 -3.90
N PHE A 43 -1.59 -6.18 -4.11
CA PHE A 43 -0.47 -6.03 -3.16
C PHE A 43 0.76 -5.44 -3.84
N VAL A 44 1.47 -4.54 -3.18
CA VAL A 44 2.65 -3.89 -3.78
C VAL A 44 3.89 -4.79 -3.77
N SER A 45 3.97 -5.69 -2.81
CA SER A 45 5.04 -6.67 -2.65
C SER A 45 4.45 -8.03 -2.23
N TYR A 46 5.26 -9.08 -2.29
CA TYR A 46 4.86 -10.37 -1.73
C TYR A 46 4.78 -10.31 -0.20
N TYR A 47 5.65 -9.52 0.44
CA TYR A 47 5.66 -9.31 1.89
C TYR A 47 4.33 -8.72 2.40
N ALA A 48 3.70 -7.82 1.64
CA ALA A 48 2.38 -7.26 1.96
C ALA A 48 1.27 -8.32 2.12
N THR A 49 1.46 -9.53 1.62
CA THR A 49 0.46 -10.61 1.69
C THR A 49 0.53 -11.42 3.00
N THR A 50 1.54 -11.17 3.83
CA THR A 50 1.77 -11.90 5.08
C THR A 50 0.70 -11.58 6.14
N ASN A 51 0.39 -10.30 6.33
CA ASN A 51 -0.70 -9.86 7.19
C ASN A 51 -1.15 -8.42 6.84
N HIS A 52 -2.30 -8.03 7.38
CA HIS A 52 -2.93 -6.74 7.12
C HIS A 52 -2.12 -5.53 7.63
N LEU A 53 -1.26 -5.70 8.65
CA LEU A 53 -0.40 -4.62 9.13
C LEU A 53 0.74 -4.38 8.14
N GLU A 54 1.31 -5.45 7.59
CA GLU A 54 2.39 -5.35 6.59
C GLU A 54 1.88 -4.81 5.27
N ASP A 55 0.68 -5.19 4.82
CA ASP A 55 0.04 -4.56 3.67
C ASP A 55 -0.05 -3.04 3.83
N ARG A 56 -0.50 -2.58 5.01
CA ARG A 56 -0.60 -1.15 5.32
C ARG A 56 0.77 -0.48 5.40
N ALA A 57 1.75 -1.14 6.01
CA ALA A 57 3.11 -0.63 6.14
C ALA A 57 3.79 -0.48 4.77
N GLU A 58 3.65 -1.48 3.91
CA GLU A 58 4.21 -1.49 2.56
C GLU A 58 3.56 -0.41 1.69
N ILE A 59 2.23 -0.22 1.76
CA ILE A 59 1.55 0.91 1.09
C ILE A 59 2.11 2.25 1.58
N GLY A 60 2.31 2.40 2.90
CA GLY A 60 2.90 3.61 3.45
C GLY A 60 4.34 3.84 2.98
N MET A 61 5.15 2.79 2.95
CA MET A 61 6.52 2.80 2.47
C MET A 61 6.60 3.23 1.01
N VAL A 62 5.75 2.70 0.13
CA VAL A 62 5.79 3.08 -1.29
C VAL A 62 5.28 4.50 -1.58
N ILE A 63 4.36 5.02 -0.76
CA ILE A 63 3.93 6.43 -0.85
C ILE A 63 5.06 7.37 -0.43
N MET A 64 5.72 7.07 0.69
CA MET A 64 6.73 7.93 1.34
C MET A 64 8.16 7.64 0.89
N GLY A 65 8.37 6.61 0.08
CA GLY A 65 9.68 6.14 -0.35
C GLY A 65 10.39 7.08 -1.32
N PRO A 66 11.63 6.74 -1.72
CA PRO A 66 12.38 7.48 -2.72
C PRO A 66 11.61 7.62 -4.03
N GLN A 67 11.92 8.64 -4.84
CA GLN A 67 11.19 8.90 -6.09
C GLN A 67 11.11 7.69 -7.03
N ALA A 68 12.15 6.85 -7.09
CA ALA A 68 12.14 5.63 -7.90
C ALA A 68 11.06 4.63 -7.46
N VAL A 69 10.87 4.47 -6.15
CA VAL A 69 9.82 3.63 -5.54
C VAL A 69 8.44 4.24 -5.79
N ASN A 70 8.30 5.55 -5.60
CA ASN A 70 7.05 6.24 -5.88
C ASN A 70 6.65 6.13 -7.37
N ASN A 71 7.61 6.23 -8.30
CA ASN A 71 7.34 6.02 -9.73
C ASN A 71 6.84 4.60 -10.03
N GLN A 72 7.26 3.59 -9.26
CA GLN A 72 6.70 2.23 -9.36
C GLN A 72 5.27 2.18 -8.84
N LEU A 73 4.98 2.84 -7.71
CA LEU A 73 3.62 2.97 -7.17
C LEU A 73 2.66 3.57 -8.20
N VAL A 74 3.06 4.66 -8.87
CA VAL A 74 2.22 5.30 -9.90
C VAL A 74 1.83 4.31 -11.01
N ARG A 75 2.79 3.51 -11.48
CA ARG A 75 2.51 2.47 -12.49
C ARG A 75 1.56 1.42 -11.95
N LEU A 76 1.75 0.96 -10.71
CA LEU A 76 0.87 -0.02 -10.09
C LEU A 76 -0.56 0.51 -9.93
N CYS A 77 -0.75 1.75 -9.51
CA CYS A 77 -2.08 2.35 -9.40
C CYS A 77 -2.82 2.44 -10.74
N GLN A 78 -2.08 2.59 -11.86
CA GLN A 78 -2.66 2.61 -13.20
C GLN A 78 -3.10 1.23 -13.69
N THR A 79 -2.46 0.16 -13.21
CA THR A 79 -2.71 -1.22 -13.69
C THR A 79 -3.48 -2.09 -12.69
N ASP A 80 -3.48 -1.73 -11.42
CA ASP A 80 -4.11 -2.49 -10.32
C ASP A 80 -5.05 -1.58 -9.50
N PRO A 81 -6.38 -1.66 -9.76
CA PRO A 81 -7.35 -0.81 -9.10
C PRO A 81 -7.50 -1.12 -7.59
N ILE A 82 -7.11 -2.31 -7.13
CA ILE A 82 -7.13 -2.65 -5.71
C ILE A 82 -5.99 -1.92 -4.99
N VAL A 83 -4.78 -1.92 -5.57
CA VAL A 83 -3.66 -1.11 -5.04
C VAL A 83 -4.04 0.36 -4.99
N ALA A 84 -4.64 0.90 -6.05
CA ALA A 84 -5.11 2.29 -6.08
C ALA A 84 -6.12 2.58 -4.96
N ALA A 85 -7.09 1.68 -4.75
CA ALA A 85 -8.09 1.82 -3.68
C ALA A 85 -7.45 1.82 -2.28
N LYS A 86 -6.44 0.98 -2.05
CA LYS A 86 -5.68 0.93 -0.80
C LYS A 86 -4.91 2.23 -0.56
N VAL A 87 -4.24 2.76 -1.59
CA VAL A 87 -3.56 4.06 -1.51
C VAL A 87 -4.52 5.18 -1.15
N ARG A 88 -5.67 5.27 -1.83
CA ARG A 88 -6.70 6.29 -1.53
C ARG A 88 -7.20 6.19 -0.09
N LYS A 89 -7.43 4.98 0.41
CA LYS A 89 -7.84 4.76 1.80
C LYS A 89 -6.76 5.23 2.78
N THR A 90 -5.51 4.84 2.56
CA THR A 90 -4.37 5.25 3.41
C THR A 90 -4.19 6.77 3.41
N VAL A 91 -4.24 7.42 2.24
CA VAL A 91 -4.17 8.88 2.14
C VAL A 91 -5.33 9.55 2.87
N SER A 92 -6.56 9.04 2.70
CA SER A 92 -7.73 9.54 3.43
C SER A 92 -7.59 9.42 4.94
N GLU A 93 -7.01 8.33 5.44
CA GLU A 93 -6.74 8.14 6.87
C GLU A 93 -5.67 9.10 7.37
N TRP A 94 -4.57 9.27 6.62
CA TRP A 94 -3.50 10.19 6.99
C TRP A 94 -3.94 11.65 7.01
N LYS A 95 -4.86 12.05 6.12
CA LYS A 95 -5.48 13.38 6.11
C LYS A 95 -6.36 13.66 7.33
N GLN A 96 -6.79 12.65 8.09
CA GLN A 96 -7.48 12.89 9.36
C GLN A 96 -6.52 13.39 10.45
N PHE A 97 -5.23 13.03 10.33
CA PHE A 97 -4.17 13.46 11.24
C PHE A 97 -3.39 14.68 10.71
N TRP A 98 -3.59 15.06 9.43
CA TRP A 98 -2.76 16.05 8.72
C TRP A 98 -3.60 16.93 7.78
N PRO A 99 -3.38 18.26 7.69
CA PRO A 99 -2.22 19.00 8.17
C PRO A 99 -2.40 19.67 9.53
N PHE A 100 -1.31 19.77 10.29
CA PHE A 100 -1.17 20.74 11.37
C PHE A 100 -0.58 22.07 10.84
N PRO A 101 -0.71 23.19 11.56
CA PRO A 101 -0.15 24.49 11.14
C PRO A 101 1.37 24.44 10.89
N GLY A 102 1.84 24.85 9.70
CA GLY A 102 3.27 24.80 9.32
C GLY A 102 3.66 23.58 8.49
N ALA A 103 2.72 22.66 8.24
CA ALA A 103 2.96 21.47 7.43
C ALA A 103 2.87 21.71 5.90
N GLU A 104 2.63 22.94 5.45
CA GLU A 104 2.25 23.27 4.08
C GLU A 104 3.33 22.94 3.04
N ASN A 105 4.60 22.94 3.45
CA ASN A 105 5.76 22.70 2.57
C ASN A 105 6.53 21.43 2.96
N THR A 106 5.91 20.53 3.74
CA THR A 106 6.56 19.29 4.15
C THR A 106 6.56 18.26 3.02
N GLU A 107 7.61 17.43 2.97
CA GLU A 107 7.63 16.24 2.11
C GLU A 107 6.40 15.37 2.32
N TRP A 108 5.89 15.27 3.56
CA TRP A 108 4.65 14.57 3.85
C TRP A 108 3.48 15.08 3.01
N LYS A 109 3.21 16.40 3.05
CA LYS A 109 2.11 17.00 2.28
C LYS A 109 2.31 16.82 0.78
N ILE A 110 3.54 16.94 0.29
CA ILE A 110 3.88 16.72 -1.12
C ILE A 110 3.55 15.27 -1.52
N ARG A 111 4.03 14.28 -0.77
CA ARG A 111 3.86 12.85 -1.08
C ARG A 111 2.40 12.40 -1.01
N ILE A 112 1.63 12.83 0.00
CA ILE A 112 0.20 12.46 0.08
C ILE A 112 -0.62 13.09 -1.06
N THR A 113 -0.29 14.33 -1.45
CA THR A 113 -0.97 15.02 -2.56
C THR A 113 -0.61 14.36 -3.89
N GLN A 114 0.64 13.95 -4.05
CA GLN A 114 1.09 13.18 -5.22
C GLN A 114 0.35 11.85 -5.32
N ALA A 115 0.32 11.08 -4.24
CA ALA A 115 -0.34 9.77 -4.22
C ALA A 115 -1.85 9.89 -4.48
N GLU A 116 -2.51 10.91 -3.94
CA GLU A 116 -3.93 11.18 -4.23
C GLU A 116 -4.17 11.49 -5.70
N ARG A 117 -3.30 12.29 -6.33
CA ARG A 117 -3.43 12.63 -7.74
C ARG A 117 -3.18 11.42 -8.64
N ASP A 118 -2.13 10.66 -8.35
CA ASP A 118 -1.64 9.62 -9.25
C ASP A 118 -2.36 8.27 -9.08
N CYS A 119 -2.99 8.05 -7.91
CA CYS A 119 -3.79 6.86 -7.60
C CYS A 119 -5.28 7.19 -7.39
N GLY A 120 -5.69 8.42 -7.70
CA GLY A 120 -7.04 8.98 -7.57
C GLY A 120 -8.06 8.37 -8.51
#